data_AF-A0A0G2EFS5-F1
#
_entry.id   AF-A0A0G2EFS5-F1
#
_cell.length_a   1.000
_cell.length_b   1.000
_cell.length_c   1.000
_cell.angle_alpha   90.00
_cell.angle_beta   90.00
_cell.angle_gamma   90.00
#
_symmetry.space_group_name_H-M   'P 1'
#
loop_
_entity.id
_entity.type
_entity.pdbx_description
1 polymer ?
#
loop_
_entity_poly.entity_id
_entity_poly.type
_entity_poly.pdbx_seq_one_letter_code
_entity_poly.pdbx_strand_id
1 'polypeptide(L)'
;MQELYVKDIVVVQLSGLSRHLSETDIRRLVPQSSKYIEGWSDPDFIKVIPVRDEETLERLDQYYVLFRNARGARDFQEHVRKLHVTTKRHSTSSLLSALPPPPGFRDDHGVDVHAALQSYTIGPPASDKIYCNIVPYPYTRELQQLLARGGYDPIVRQPSSSSGDASPPRSPRQHADAIAATNDSSPITKVLLSFDNGPQPSIGELSRTIARDGKERGLPWAVVGGKPNSPDAVVRLNPNHAKPDNSGVRKVAPRYIVTLETKAEAQRFVGRWHCSPFRFNVEGVYEDSEGPPRARAEVLW
;
A
#
# COMPACT_ATOMS: atom_id res chain seq x y z
N MET A 1 -12.13 8.72 -6.58
CA MET A 1 -11.54 8.84 -7.92
C MET A 1 -12.57 8.69 -9.04
N GLN A 2 -13.88 8.55 -8.75
CA GLN A 2 -14.90 8.29 -9.77
C GLN A 2 -15.20 9.46 -10.72
N GLU A 3 -14.68 10.68 -10.47
CA GLU A 3 -14.99 11.85 -11.31
C GLU A 3 -13.76 12.62 -11.87
N LEU A 4 -12.52 12.21 -11.56
CA LEU A 4 -11.32 12.83 -12.15
C LEU A 4 -10.86 11.99 -13.33
N TYR A 5 -10.80 12.59 -14.52
CA TYR A 5 -10.23 11.92 -15.69
C TYR A 5 -8.73 11.69 -15.45
N VAL A 6 -8.22 10.53 -15.87
CA VAL A 6 -6.78 10.18 -15.83
C VAL A 6 -5.91 11.25 -16.53
N LYS A 7 -6.51 12.03 -17.45
CA LYS A 7 -5.87 13.14 -18.17
C LYS A 7 -5.63 14.39 -17.31
N ASP A 8 -6.41 14.59 -16.25
CA ASP A 8 -6.38 15.79 -15.41
C ASP A 8 -5.50 15.60 -14.17
N ILE A 9 -4.95 14.40 -13.98
CA ILE A 9 -4.07 14.07 -12.86
C ILE A 9 -2.63 14.25 -13.34
N VAL A 10 -1.79 14.83 -12.49
CA VAL A 10 -0.34 14.92 -12.69
C VAL A 10 0.34 13.90 -11.78
N VAL A 11 1.18 13.05 -12.37
CA VAL A 11 1.89 11.98 -11.66
C VAL A 11 3.36 12.36 -11.45
N VAL A 12 3.83 12.28 -10.21
CA VAL A 12 5.25 12.35 -9.85
C VAL A 12 5.74 10.95 -9.50
N GLN A 13 6.82 10.51 -10.13
CA GLN A 13 7.51 9.28 -9.77
C GLN A 13 8.68 9.59 -8.84
N LEU A 14 8.64 8.97 -7.67
CA LEU A 14 9.73 8.92 -6.70
C LEU A 14 10.43 7.57 -6.83
N SER A 15 11.75 7.54 -6.94
CA SER A 15 12.54 6.30 -6.94
C SER A 15 13.83 6.41 -6.12
N GLY A 16 14.35 5.26 -5.68
CA GLY A 16 15.48 5.17 -4.76
C GLY A 16 15.11 5.36 -3.28
N LEU A 17 13.83 5.14 -2.94
CA LEU A 17 13.31 5.24 -1.57
C LEU A 17 13.28 3.86 -0.90
N SER A 18 13.16 3.85 0.43
CA SER A 18 12.88 2.58 1.13
C SER A 18 11.54 1.99 0.68
N ARG A 19 11.50 0.68 0.37
CA ARG A 19 10.28 -0.07 0.03
C ARG A 19 9.25 -0.17 1.17
N HIS A 20 9.65 0.22 2.38
CA HIS A 20 8.84 0.12 3.60
C HIS A 20 8.15 1.44 3.97
N LEU A 21 8.28 2.50 3.17
CA LEU A 21 7.62 3.77 3.47
C LEU A 21 6.10 3.63 3.39
N SER A 22 5.44 4.21 4.38
CA SER A 22 3.99 4.32 4.38
C SER A 22 3.55 5.51 3.53
N GLU A 23 2.28 5.50 3.10
CA GLU A 23 1.69 6.67 2.44
C GLU A 23 1.78 7.92 3.33
N THR A 24 1.64 7.76 4.65
CA THR A 24 1.75 8.85 5.63
C THR A 24 3.14 9.48 5.63
N ASP A 25 4.20 8.66 5.53
CA ASP A 25 5.58 9.15 5.53
C ASP A 25 5.86 10.01 4.30
N ILE A 26 5.36 9.60 3.13
CA ILE A 26 5.50 10.36 1.88
C ILE A 26 4.57 11.58 1.88
N ARG A 27 3.38 11.47 2.49
CA ARG A 27 2.45 12.60 2.63
C ARG A 27 3.03 13.72 3.48
N ARG A 28 3.87 13.42 4.49
CA ARG A 28 4.57 14.45 5.29
C ARG A 28 5.56 15.29 4.48
N LEU A 29 6.01 14.79 3.32
CA LEU A 29 6.90 15.52 2.41
C LEU A 29 6.13 16.50 1.51
N VAL A 30 4.80 16.42 1.49
CA VAL A 30 3.98 17.35 0.71
C VAL A 30 4.02 18.71 1.41
N PRO A 31 4.42 19.79 0.72
CA PRO A 31 4.41 21.12 1.29
C PRO A 31 3.03 21.46 1.88
N GLN A 32 2.99 21.96 3.10
CA GLN A 32 1.75 22.43 3.69
C GLN A 32 1.39 23.77 3.04
N SER A 33 0.24 23.84 2.38
CA SER A 33 -0.19 25.02 1.62
C SER A 33 -0.61 26.18 2.52
N SER A 34 -1.05 25.92 3.76
CA SER A 34 -1.44 26.95 4.71
C SER A 34 -0.33 27.23 5.73
N LYS A 35 0.28 28.42 5.65
CA LYS A 35 1.20 28.98 6.65
C LYS A 35 0.60 29.08 8.07
N TYR A 36 -0.72 28.99 8.18
CA TYR A 36 -1.48 29.34 9.39
C TYR A 36 -2.13 28.16 10.11
N ILE A 37 -2.13 26.95 9.54
CA ILE A 37 -2.72 25.78 10.19
C ILE A 37 -1.84 24.55 9.96
N GLU A 38 -1.22 24.09 11.04
CA GLU A 38 -0.43 22.87 11.06
C GLU A 38 -1.35 21.67 10.84
N GLY A 39 -1.07 20.86 9.81
CA GLY A 39 -1.81 19.62 9.52
C GLY A 39 -2.79 19.65 8.33
N TRP A 40 -2.96 20.79 7.65
CA TRP A 40 -3.73 20.84 6.40
C TRP A 40 -2.83 20.40 5.23
N SER A 41 -3.16 19.25 4.64
CA SER A 41 -2.49 18.79 3.42
C SER A 41 -2.84 19.71 2.25
N ASP A 42 -1.89 19.88 1.33
CA ASP A 42 -2.11 20.62 0.10
C ASP A 42 -3.41 20.14 -0.60
N PRO A 43 -4.36 21.03 -0.96
CA PRO A 43 -5.57 20.63 -1.69
C PRO A 43 -5.27 19.92 -3.01
N ASP A 44 -4.07 20.13 -3.56
CA ASP A 44 -3.64 19.53 -4.80
C ASP A 44 -3.14 18.09 -4.63
N PHE A 45 -2.79 17.65 -3.42
CA PHE A 45 -2.39 16.27 -3.18
C PHE A 45 -3.62 15.34 -3.23
N ILE A 46 -3.52 14.27 -4.01
CA ILE A 46 -4.58 13.27 -4.13
C ILE A 46 -4.24 12.03 -3.30
N LYS A 47 -3.11 11.38 -3.62
CA LYS A 47 -2.74 10.08 -3.03
C LYS A 47 -1.30 9.69 -3.36
N VAL A 48 -0.73 8.76 -2.58
CA VAL A 48 0.48 8.01 -2.93
C VAL A 48 0.14 6.57 -3.28
N ILE A 49 0.74 6.04 -4.35
CA ILE A 49 0.62 4.64 -4.77
C ILE A 49 2.02 4.02 -4.78
N PRO A 50 2.31 3.03 -3.92
CA PRO A 50 3.56 2.29 -4.02
C PRO A 50 3.57 1.48 -5.33
N VAL A 51 4.66 1.58 -6.07
CA VAL A 51 4.88 0.76 -7.26
C VAL A 51 5.16 -0.66 -6.79
N ARG A 52 4.52 -1.62 -7.43
CA ARG A 52 4.67 -3.05 -7.16
C ARG A 52 4.98 -3.77 -8.44
N ASP A 53 5.70 -4.87 -8.28
CA ASP A 53 5.84 -5.87 -9.30
C ASP A 53 4.46 -6.47 -9.66
N GLU A 54 4.14 -6.55 -10.95
CA GLU A 54 2.79 -6.94 -11.41
C GLU A 54 2.45 -8.40 -11.10
N GLU A 55 3.44 -9.28 -11.01
CA GLU A 55 3.23 -10.71 -10.80
C GLU A 55 3.27 -11.06 -9.31
N THR A 56 4.27 -10.55 -8.61
CA THR A 56 4.52 -10.88 -7.20
C THR A 56 3.87 -9.93 -6.23
N LEU A 57 3.37 -8.77 -6.69
CA LEU A 57 2.87 -7.65 -5.87
C LEU A 57 3.86 -7.16 -4.80
N GLU A 58 5.15 -7.47 -4.93
CA GLU A 58 6.20 -6.93 -4.07
C GLU A 58 6.34 -5.43 -4.30
N ARG A 59 6.47 -4.66 -3.21
CA ARG A 59 6.79 -3.23 -3.32
C ARG A 59 8.20 -3.05 -3.87
N LEU A 60 8.30 -2.23 -4.90
CA LEU A 60 9.57 -1.74 -5.42
C LEU A 60 10.03 -0.52 -4.59
N ASP A 61 11.20 0.01 -4.92
CA ASP A 61 11.78 1.23 -4.35
C ASP A 61 11.19 2.51 -4.98
N GLN A 62 9.98 2.42 -5.53
CA GLN A 62 9.34 3.47 -6.32
C GLN A 62 7.91 3.75 -5.84
N TYR A 63 7.50 5.01 -5.98
CA TYR A 63 6.18 5.50 -5.58
C TYR A 63 5.65 6.50 -6.60
N TYR A 64 4.38 6.37 -6.95
CA TYR A 64 3.64 7.38 -7.70
C TYR A 64 2.91 8.30 -6.72
N VAL A 65 3.17 9.60 -6.81
CA VAL A 65 2.46 10.64 -6.05
C VAL A 65 1.55 11.38 -7.03
N LEU A 66 0.27 11.40 -6.71
CA LEU A 66 -0.77 11.97 -7.57
C LEU A 66 -1.14 13.38 -7.12
N PHE A 67 -1.13 14.32 -8.05
CA PHE A 67 -1.53 15.71 -7.85
C PHE A 67 -2.67 16.11 -8.79
N ARG A 68 -3.51 17.04 -8.35
CA ARG A 68 -4.59 17.65 -9.16
C ARG A 68 -4.05 18.63 -10.21
N ASN A 69 -2.89 19.22 -9.96
CA ASN A 69 -2.34 20.26 -10.81
C ASN A 69 -0.82 20.10 -10.99
N ALA A 70 -0.30 20.72 -12.06
CA ALA A 70 1.13 20.72 -12.35
C ALA A 70 1.93 21.59 -11.37
N ARG A 71 1.29 22.58 -10.75
CA ARG A 71 1.92 23.48 -9.77
C ARG A 71 2.32 22.72 -8.51
N GLY A 72 1.37 22.03 -7.86
CA GLY A 72 1.64 21.24 -6.66
C GLY A 72 2.68 20.13 -6.90
N ALA A 73 2.65 19.50 -8.08
CA ALA A 73 3.66 18.52 -8.47
C ALA A 73 5.09 19.11 -8.57
N ARG A 74 5.23 20.34 -9.09
CA ARG A 74 6.53 21.04 -9.16
C ARG A 74 6.99 21.51 -7.79
N ASP A 75 6.08 22.08 -7.00
CA ASP A 75 6.39 22.55 -5.64
C ASP A 75 6.86 21.36 -4.77
N PHE A 76 6.20 20.21 -4.90
CA PHE A 76 6.62 18.96 -4.28
C PHE A 76 8.01 18.50 -4.74
N GLN A 77 8.25 18.47 -6.06
CA GLN A 77 9.53 18.07 -6.62
C GLN A 77 10.69 18.97 -6.12
N GLU A 78 10.48 20.28 -6.12
CA GLU A 78 11.47 21.23 -5.62
C GLU A 78 11.70 21.07 -4.12
N HIS A 79 10.63 20.86 -3.34
CA HIS A 79 10.72 20.64 -1.90
C HIS A 79 11.52 19.38 -1.56
N VAL A 80 11.20 18.24 -2.19
CA VAL A 80 11.93 16.97 -1.99
C VAL A 80 13.42 17.12 -2.33
N ARG A 81 13.73 17.80 -3.45
CA ARG A 81 15.11 18.05 -3.87
C ARG A 81 15.85 18.94 -2.87
N LYS A 82 15.24 20.04 -2.42
CA LYS A 82 15.81 20.95 -1.42
C LYS A 82 16.06 20.21 -0.11
N LEU A 83 15.05 19.49 0.39
CA LEU A 83 15.14 18.71 1.62
C LEU A 83 16.29 17.71 1.56
N HIS A 84 16.41 16.95 0.47
CA HIS A 84 17.49 15.99 0.31
C HIS A 84 18.89 16.65 0.30
N VAL A 85 19.07 17.75 -0.44
CA VAL A 85 20.34 18.49 -0.49
C VAL A 85 20.70 19.07 0.89
N THR A 86 19.73 19.66 1.59
CA THR A 86 19.93 20.22 2.92
C THR A 86 20.30 19.12 3.92
N THR A 87 19.54 18.03 3.98
CA THR A 87 19.83 16.90 4.87
C THR A 87 21.18 16.28 4.57
N LYS A 88 21.56 16.13 3.29
CA LYS A 88 22.86 15.58 2.90
C LYS A 88 24.03 16.44 3.38
N ARG A 89 23.93 17.77 3.35
CA ARG A 89 24.98 18.69 3.82
C ARG A 89 25.27 18.57 5.32
N HIS A 90 24.22 18.32 6.10
CA HIS A 90 24.29 18.23 7.56
C HIS A 90 24.28 16.77 8.08
N SER A 91 24.29 15.78 7.19
CA SER A 91 24.33 14.37 7.58
C SER A 91 25.72 13.99 8.05
N THR A 92 25.81 13.45 9.26
CA THR A 92 27.06 13.00 9.91
C THR A 92 27.73 11.78 9.23
N SER A 93 27.21 11.33 8.09
CA SER A 93 27.72 10.16 7.36
C SER A 93 29.07 10.40 6.66
N SER A 94 29.57 11.64 6.62
CA SER A 94 30.85 11.99 5.99
C SER A 94 31.72 12.84 6.94
N LEU A 95 33.03 12.58 6.97
CA LEU A 95 33.98 13.34 7.80
C LEU A 95 34.06 14.84 7.42
N LEU A 96 33.58 15.20 6.22
CA LEU A 96 33.52 16.57 5.72
C LEU A 96 32.12 17.20 5.84
N SER A 97 31.16 16.53 6.48
CA SER A 97 29.83 17.09 6.68
C SER A 97 29.87 18.26 7.66
N ALA A 98 29.02 19.27 7.43
CA ALA A 98 28.83 20.32 8.41
C ALA A 98 28.35 19.72 9.74
N LEU A 99 28.74 20.33 10.86
CA LEU A 99 28.23 19.94 12.17
C LEU A 99 26.69 19.94 12.15
N PRO A 100 26.04 18.94 12.80
CA PRO A 100 24.60 18.89 12.85
C PRO A 100 24.09 20.19 13.51
N PRO A 101 23.13 20.89 12.88
CA PRO A 101 22.67 22.17 13.38
C PRO A 101 21.95 21.99 14.72
N PRO A 102 22.08 22.96 15.65
CA PRO A 102 21.36 22.91 16.91
C PRO A 102 19.85 23.01 16.68
N PRO A 103 19.02 22.49 17.61
CA PRO A 103 17.57 22.68 17.55
C PRO A 103 17.18 24.15 17.38
N GLY A 104 16.25 24.46 16.48
CA GLY A 104 15.82 25.83 16.21
C GLY A 104 16.70 26.62 15.23
N PHE A 105 17.79 26.03 14.73
CA PHE A 105 18.59 26.64 13.66
C PHE A 105 17.80 26.67 12.36
N ARG A 106 17.56 27.88 11.85
CA ARG A 106 16.86 28.12 10.60
C ARG A 106 17.83 28.48 9.48
N ASP A 107 17.62 27.91 8.30
CA ASP A 107 18.34 28.33 7.10
C ASP A 107 17.87 29.72 6.62
N ASP A 108 18.51 30.24 5.57
CA ASP A 108 18.16 31.52 4.94
C ASP A 108 16.71 31.57 4.41
N HIS A 109 16.06 30.41 4.31
CA HIS A 109 14.67 30.25 3.88
C HIS A 109 13.70 30.10 5.07
N GLY A 110 14.20 30.17 6.31
CA GLY A 110 13.40 30.05 7.53
C GLY A 110 13.03 28.62 7.92
N VAL A 111 13.59 27.61 7.25
CA VAL A 111 13.35 26.18 7.54
C VAL A 111 14.22 25.75 8.70
N ASP A 112 13.61 25.18 9.74
CA ASP A 112 14.34 24.54 10.84
C ASP A 112 15.06 23.30 10.32
N VAL A 113 16.38 23.41 10.16
CA VAL A 113 17.22 22.37 9.57
C VAL A 113 17.32 21.16 10.50
N HIS A 114 17.30 21.39 11.81
CA HIS A 114 17.32 20.31 12.79
C HIS A 114 16.03 19.49 12.73
N ALA A 115 14.88 20.16 12.70
CA ALA A 115 13.59 19.50 12.55
C ALA A 115 13.46 18.77 11.19
N ALA A 116 13.98 19.36 10.11
CA ALA A 116 14.00 18.75 8.79
C ALA A 116 14.88 17.47 8.76
N LEU A 117 16.04 17.48 9.42
CA LEU A 117 16.90 16.30 9.57
C LEU A 117 16.22 15.18 10.36
N GLN A 118 15.53 15.51 11.46
CA GLN A 118 14.84 14.53 12.29
C GLN A 118 13.61 13.92 11.60
N SER A 119 12.92 14.70 10.76
CA SER A 119 11.72 14.27 10.03
C SER A 119 12.03 13.62 8.67
N TYR A 120 13.30 13.52 8.28
CA TYR A 120 13.71 13.01 6.98
C TYR A 120 13.52 11.49 6.89
N THR A 121 12.56 11.07 6.07
CA THR A 121 12.15 9.65 5.91
C THR A 121 12.47 9.05 4.54
N ILE A 122 12.97 9.84 3.59
CA ILE A 122 13.01 9.46 2.16
C ILE A 122 13.98 8.30 1.87
N GLY A 123 15.15 8.32 2.46
CA GLY A 123 16.21 7.33 2.25
C GLY A 123 17.52 7.77 2.90
N PRO A 124 18.61 7.00 2.81
CA PRO A 124 19.89 7.39 3.41
C PRO A 124 20.36 8.75 2.86
N PRO A 125 20.74 9.73 3.71
CA PRO A 125 21.25 11.02 3.25
C PRO A 125 22.52 10.89 2.39
N ALA A 126 23.26 9.79 2.55
CA ALA A 126 24.46 9.49 1.78
C ALA A 126 24.16 9.02 0.34
N SER A 127 22.90 8.72 0.00
CA SER A 127 22.53 8.27 -1.34
C SER A 127 22.43 9.45 -2.31
N ASP A 128 23.09 9.36 -3.46
CA ASP A 128 22.94 10.31 -4.58
C ASP A 128 21.71 10.04 -5.45
N LYS A 129 20.98 8.95 -5.18
CA LYS A 129 20.07 8.30 -6.13
C LYS A 129 18.59 8.61 -5.88
N ILE A 130 18.25 9.70 -5.21
CA ILE A 130 16.84 10.06 -5.04
C ILE A 130 16.37 10.75 -6.31
N TYR A 131 15.54 10.06 -7.08
CA TYR A 131 14.93 10.64 -8.28
C TYR A 131 13.49 11.03 -7.96
N CYS A 132 13.17 12.28 -8.22
CA CYS A 132 11.81 12.81 -8.14
C CYS A 132 11.50 13.47 -9.48
N ASN A 133 10.75 12.79 -10.34
CA ASN A 133 10.49 13.23 -11.70
C ASN A 133 8.98 13.32 -11.95
N ILE A 134 8.54 14.41 -12.56
CA ILE A 134 7.18 14.51 -13.08
C ILE A 134 7.09 13.63 -14.33
N VAL A 135 6.18 12.65 -14.33
CA VAL A 135 5.99 11.73 -15.46
C VAL A 135 5.30 12.51 -16.59
N PRO A 136 5.89 12.56 -17.79
CA PRO A 136 5.28 13.26 -18.91
C PRO A 136 4.02 12.52 -19.39
N TYR A 137 3.02 13.28 -19.84
CA TYR A 137 1.89 12.76 -20.59
C TYR A 137 2.28 12.57 -22.06
N PRO A 138 1.84 11.50 -22.76
CA PRO A 138 0.94 10.44 -22.31
C PRO A 138 1.63 9.43 -21.38
N TYR A 139 0.90 8.98 -20.36
CA TYR A 139 1.39 7.95 -19.42
C TYR A 139 1.61 6.60 -20.10
N THR A 140 2.51 5.79 -19.55
CA THR A 140 2.72 4.40 -20.00
C THR A 140 1.43 3.59 -19.87
N ARG A 141 1.28 2.57 -20.72
CA ARG A 141 0.07 1.72 -20.73
C ARG A 141 -0.21 1.09 -19.36
N GLU A 142 0.83 0.65 -18.66
CA GLU A 142 0.75 0.07 -17.32
C GLU A 142 0.21 1.09 -16.30
N LEU A 143 0.77 2.30 -16.27
CA LEU A 143 0.31 3.37 -15.39
C LEU A 143 -1.12 3.79 -15.72
N GLN A 144 -1.47 3.89 -17.01
CA GLN A 144 -2.84 4.17 -17.43
C GLN A 144 -3.81 3.09 -16.96
N GLN A 145 -3.46 1.81 -17.10
CA GLN A 145 -4.29 0.70 -16.64
C GLN A 145 -4.43 0.69 -15.12
N LEU A 146 -3.33 0.92 -14.40
CA LEU A 146 -3.32 1.01 -12.95
C LEU A 146 -4.23 2.14 -12.46
N LEU A 147 -4.17 3.33 -13.08
CA LEU A 147 -5.02 4.47 -12.73
C LEU A 147 -6.49 4.24 -13.14
N ALA A 148 -6.74 3.69 -14.33
CA ALA A 148 -8.09 3.48 -14.86
C ALA A 148 -8.85 2.36 -14.13
N ARG A 149 -8.17 1.26 -13.80
CA ARG A 149 -8.76 0.13 -13.06
C ARG A 149 -8.77 0.38 -11.56
N GLY A 150 -7.95 1.33 -11.11
CA GLY A 150 -7.74 1.61 -9.71
C GLY A 150 -7.03 0.48 -8.98
N GLY A 151 -5.94 -0.05 -9.53
CA GLY A 151 -5.17 -1.13 -8.89
C GLY A 151 -4.48 -2.07 -9.87
N TYR A 152 -3.72 -3.03 -9.33
CA TYR A 152 -2.97 -4.02 -10.11
C TYR A 152 -3.89 -5.13 -10.65
N ASP A 153 -3.56 -5.64 -11.85
CA ASP A 153 -4.38 -6.63 -12.56
C ASP A 153 -4.67 -7.91 -11.76
N PRO A 154 -3.70 -8.55 -11.06
CA PRO A 154 -3.99 -9.74 -10.26
C PRO A 154 -4.96 -9.46 -9.11
N ILE A 155 -5.01 -8.22 -8.63
CA ILE A 155 -5.93 -7.78 -7.58
C ILE A 155 -7.32 -7.61 -8.20
N VAL A 156 -7.42 -6.97 -9.37
CA VAL A 156 -8.70 -6.63 -10.00
C VAL A 156 -9.39 -7.84 -10.65
N ARG A 157 -8.63 -8.73 -11.32
CA ARG A 157 -9.18 -9.83 -12.14
C ARG A 157 -9.67 -11.05 -11.37
N GLN A 158 -9.34 -11.22 -10.09
CA GLN A 158 -9.81 -12.41 -9.36
C GLN A 158 -11.35 -12.39 -9.25
N PRO A 159 -12.03 -13.38 -9.86
CA PRO A 159 -13.48 -13.37 -9.94
C PRO A 159 -14.05 -13.70 -8.57
N SER A 160 -14.95 -12.82 -8.10
CA SER A 160 -16.12 -13.30 -7.38
C SER A 160 -16.73 -14.45 -8.17
N SER A 161 -16.57 -15.68 -7.67
CA SER A 161 -17.35 -16.86 -8.02
C SER A 161 -17.86 -16.92 -9.46
N SER A 162 -17.14 -17.65 -10.32
CA SER A 162 -17.79 -18.33 -11.45
C SER A 162 -18.77 -19.38 -10.90
N SER A 163 -19.95 -18.92 -10.48
CA SER A 163 -21.13 -19.76 -10.32
C SER A 163 -21.92 -19.63 -11.61
N GLY A 164 -21.84 -20.66 -12.45
CA GLY A 164 -22.81 -20.81 -13.52
C GLY A 164 -24.19 -20.96 -12.90
N ASP A 165 -25.09 -20.04 -13.23
CA ASP A 165 -26.51 -20.35 -13.27
C ASP A 165 -27.14 -19.59 -14.42
N ALA A 166 -27.21 -20.25 -15.57
CA ALA A 166 -28.04 -19.83 -16.68
C ALA A 166 -29.49 -20.13 -16.29
N SER A 167 -30.20 -19.13 -15.78
CA SER A 167 -31.67 -19.15 -15.69
C SER A 167 -32.26 -18.12 -16.66
N PRO A 168 -33.35 -18.46 -17.38
CA PRO A 168 -33.88 -17.69 -18.51
C PRO A 168 -34.58 -16.40 -18.07
N PRO A 169 -34.85 -15.45 -19.00
CA PRO A 169 -35.38 -14.13 -18.64
C PRO A 169 -36.78 -14.24 -18.04
N ARG A 170 -36.94 -13.86 -16.76
CA ARG A 170 -38.25 -13.66 -16.14
C ARG A 170 -38.78 -12.26 -16.48
N SER A 171 -40.05 -12.23 -16.85
CA SER A 171 -40.80 -11.09 -17.38
C SER A 171 -40.86 -9.86 -16.44
N PRO A 172 -41.05 -8.64 -16.99
CA PRO A 172 -40.96 -7.40 -16.24
C PRO A 172 -42.30 -6.95 -15.67
N ARG A 173 -42.66 -7.39 -14.46
CA ARG A 173 -43.73 -6.75 -13.66
C ARG A 173 -43.51 -6.98 -12.17
N GLN A 174 -42.79 -6.04 -11.53
CA GLN A 174 -42.88 -5.65 -10.10
C GLN A 174 -41.78 -4.60 -9.81
N HIS A 175 -41.88 -3.45 -10.47
CA HIS A 175 -41.13 -2.24 -10.12
C HIS A 175 -42.09 -1.33 -9.34
N ALA A 176 -42.09 -1.37 -8.01
CA ALA A 176 -42.68 -0.29 -7.21
C ALA A 176 -42.18 -0.24 -5.77
N ASP A 177 -42.01 -1.37 -5.08
CA ASP A 177 -41.90 -1.34 -3.60
C ASP A 177 -40.53 -1.69 -3.01
N ALA A 178 -39.44 -1.60 -3.80
CA ALA A 178 -38.08 -1.93 -3.34
C ALA A 178 -37.06 -0.79 -3.51
N ILE A 179 -37.47 0.48 -3.36
CA ILE A 179 -36.58 1.65 -3.57
C ILE A 179 -35.94 2.17 -2.26
N ALA A 180 -36.15 1.53 -1.10
CA ALA A 180 -35.71 2.08 0.19
C ALA A 180 -34.59 1.32 0.94
N ALA A 181 -33.85 0.40 0.32
CA ALA A 181 -32.79 -0.34 1.04
C ALA A 181 -31.53 -0.69 0.23
N THR A 182 -31.20 0.09 -0.81
CA THR A 182 -29.98 -0.14 -1.60
C THR A 182 -29.27 1.19 -1.85
N ASN A 183 -28.32 1.57 -0.98
CA ASN A 183 -27.18 2.43 -1.33
C ASN A 183 -26.22 2.64 -0.14
N ASP A 184 -25.70 1.53 0.42
CA ASP A 184 -24.46 1.59 1.21
C ASP A 184 -23.51 0.46 0.80
N SER A 185 -23.41 0.22 -0.52
CA SER A 185 -22.40 -0.66 -1.09
C SER A 185 -21.05 0.06 -1.02
N SER A 186 -20.45 0.06 0.17
CA SER A 186 -19.01 0.26 0.29
C SER A 186 -18.31 -0.79 -0.59
N PRO A 187 -17.28 -0.42 -1.37
CA PRO A 187 -16.65 -1.36 -2.26
C PRO A 187 -15.96 -2.47 -1.46
N ILE A 188 -16.17 -3.71 -1.91
CA ILE A 188 -15.38 -4.89 -1.52
C ILE A 188 -13.91 -4.48 -1.56
N THR A 189 -13.22 -4.61 -0.43
CA THR A 189 -11.84 -4.14 -0.26
C THR A 189 -10.91 -5.31 -0.07
N LYS A 190 -9.78 -5.31 -0.79
CA LYS A 190 -8.81 -6.41 -0.75
C LYS A 190 -7.66 -6.07 0.20
N VAL A 191 -7.13 -7.08 0.87
CA VAL A 191 -5.97 -6.96 1.77
C VAL A 191 -4.91 -7.94 1.32
N LEU A 192 -3.69 -7.43 1.11
CA LEU A 192 -2.51 -8.25 0.89
C LEU A 192 -1.95 -8.68 2.23
N LEU A 193 -1.71 -9.97 2.40
CA LEU A 193 -1.12 -10.56 3.57
C LEU A 193 0.15 -11.31 3.18
N SER A 194 1.25 -10.98 3.84
CA SER A 194 2.54 -11.66 3.71
C SER A 194 3.15 -11.88 5.08
N PHE A 195 4.13 -12.77 5.18
CA PHE A 195 4.77 -13.12 6.45
C PHE A 195 6.27 -12.95 6.37
N ASP A 196 6.81 -12.12 7.25
CA ASP A 196 8.25 -12.00 7.44
C ASP A 196 8.73 -13.00 8.49
N ASN A 197 9.98 -13.47 8.32
CA ASN A 197 10.80 -14.12 9.34
C ASN A 197 10.05 -15.19 10.14
N GLY A 198 10.19 -16.45 9.76
CA GLY A 198 9.53 -17.56 10.43
C GLY A 198 8.85 -18.51 9.45
N PRO A 199 8.23 -19.58 9.98
CA PRO A 199 7.54 -20.58 9.18
C PRO A 199 6.34 -19.97 8.45
N GLN A 200 6.12 -20.42 7.22
CA GLN A 200 5.05 -19.90 6.36
C GLN A 200 3.77 -20.72 6.56
N PRO A 201 2.64 -20.12 6.98
CA PRO A 201 1.40 -20.86 7.16
C PRO A 201 0.88 -21.34 5.81
N SER A 202 0.30 -22.55 5.81
CA SER A 202 -0.52 -23.04 4.71
C SER A 202 -1.83 -22.25 4.59
N ILE A 203 -2.47 -22.31 3.41
CA ILE A 203 -3.76 -21.64 3.17
C ILE A 203 -4.87 -22.08 4.15
N GLY A 204 -4.84 -23.36 4.56
CA GLY A 204 -5.79 -23.90 5.53
C GLY A 204 -5.54 -23.37 6.94
N GLU A 205 -4.28 -23.28 7.37
CA GLU A 205 -3.91 -22.70 8.67
C GLU A 205 -4.24 -21.21 8.71
N LEU A 206 -3.99 -20.49 7.61
CA LEU A 206 -4.34 -19.10 7.45
C LEU A 206 -5.85 -18.87 7.63
N SER A 207 -6.67 -19.63 6.90
CA SER A 207 -8.13 -19.53 6.94
C SER A 207 -8.68 -19.86 8.33
N ARG A 208 -8.17 -20.92 8.98
CA ARG A 208 -8.56 -21.29 10.35
C ARG A 208 -8.15 -20.24 11.37
N THR A 209 -6.96 -19.66 11.25
CA THR A 209 -6.45 -18.66 12.19
C THR A 209 -7.25 -17.36 12.12
N ILE A 210 -7.58 -16.91 10.91
CA ILE A 210 -8.44 -15.73 10.69
C ILE A 210 -9.82 -15.97 11.30
N ALA A 211 -10.44 -17.12 11.02
CA ALA A 211 -11.76 -17.45 11.57
C ALA A 211 -11.75 -17.59 13.09
N ARG A 212 -10.69 -18.19 13.66
CA ARG A 212 -10.49 -18.29 15.11
C ARG A 212 -10.38 -16.91 15.76
N ASP A 213 -9.55 -16.02 15.23
CA ASP A 213 -9.42 -14.64 15.75
C ASP A 213 -10.75 -13.88 15.68
N GLY A 214 -11.52 -14.04 14.60
CA GLY A 214 -12.87 -13.48 14.49
C GLY A 214 -13.81 -14.00 15.59
N LYS A 215 -13.75 -15.30 15.90
CA LYS A 215 -14.54 -15.91 16.98
C LYS A 215 -14.09 -15.43 18.37
N GLU A 216 -12.78 -15.36 18.62
CA GLU A 216 -12.21 -14.89 19.90
C GLU A 216 -12.57 -13.43 20.18
N ARG A 217 -12.66 -12.60 19.13
CA ARG A 217 -13.09 -11.21 19.23
C ARG A 217 -14.61 -11.03 19.37
N GLY A 218 -15.40 -12.10 19.20
CA GLY A 218 -16.86 -12.05 19.14
C GLY A 218 -17.41 -11.35 17.89
N LEU A 219 -16.57 -11.08 16.89
CA LEU A 219 -16.94 -10.44 15.62
C LEU A 219 -16.21 -11.14 14.47
N PRO A 220 -16.88 -12.03 13.71
CA PRO A 220 -16.25 -12.71 12.59
C PRO A 220 -15.84 -11.70 11.53
N TRP A 221 -14.70 -11.94 10.88
CA TRP A 221 -14.30 -11.19 9.70
C TRP A 221 -15.24 -11.53 8.54
N ALA A 222 -15.88 -10.53 7.92
CA ALA A 222 -16.72 -10.65 6.73
C ALA A 222 -15.85 -10.82 5.48
N VAL A 223 -15.14 -11.95 5.45
CA VAL A 223 -14.34 -12.38 4.30
C VAL A 223 -15.29 -12.86 3.20
N VAL A 224 -15.16 -12.28 2.02
CA VAL A 224 -15.95 -12.59 0.83
C VAL A 224 -15.22 -13.65 0.01
N GLY A 225 -15.94 -14.68 -0.48
CA GLY A 225 -15.39 -15.66 -1.42
C GLY A 225 -15.45 -17.12 -0.99
N GLY A 226 -16.10 -17.46 0.14
CA GLY A 226 -16.30 -18.85 0.54
C GLY A 226 -17.10 -18.98 1.83
N LYS A 227 -17.36 -20.22 2.28
CA LYS A 227 -17.88 -20.46 3.64
C LYS A 227 -16.85 -20.00 4.68
N PRO A 228 -17.26 -19.60 5.90
CA PRO A 228 -16.31 -19.37 6.99
C PRO A 228 -15.45 -20.63 7.20
N ASN A 229 -14.12 -20.47 7.22
CA ASN A 229 -13.10 -21.53 7.18
C ASN A 229 -12.79 -22.16 5.81
N SER A 230 -13.42 -21.75 4.71
CA SER A 230 -13.09 -22.28 3.38
C SER A 230 -11.77 -21.69 2.88
N PRO A 231 -10.88 -22.49 2.27
CA PRO A 231 -9.70 -21.96 1.59
C PRO A 231 -10.04 -20.99 0.45
N ASP A 232 -11.26 -21.00 -0.06
CA ASP A 232 -11.72 -20.11 -1.14
C ASP A 232 -11.80 -18.64 -0.71
N ALA A 233 -11.91 -18.39 0.60
CA ALA A 233 -11.99 -17.04 1.16
C ALA A 233 -10.63 -16.30 1.13
N VAL A 234 -9.52 -17.03 0.97
CA VAL A 234 -8.16 -16.47 0.95
C VAL A 234 -7.42 -17.00 -0.27
N VAL A 235 -7.02 -16.12 -1.18
CA VAL A 235 -6.36 -16.56 -2.42
C VAL A 235 -4.85 -16.45 -2.29
N ARG A 236 -4.14 -17.56 -2.47
CA ARG A 236 -2.66 -17.55 -2.57
C ARG A 236 -2.26 -17.02 -3.94
N LEU A 237 -1.41 -15.99 -3.95
CA LEU A 237 -0.69 -15.56 -5.14
C LEU A 237 0.46 -16.55 -5.36
N ASN A 238 0.35 -17.37 -6.40
CA ASN A 238 1.43 -18.24 -6.81
C ASN A 238 2.43 -17.43 -7.64
N PRO A 239 3.72 -17.39 -7.27
CA PRO A 239 4.76 -16.94 -8.18
C PRO A 239 5.00 -18.04 -9.21
N ASN A 240 4.10 -18.20 -10.18
CA ASN A 240 4.22 -19.23 -11.19
C ASN A 240 5.02 -18.70 -12.39
N HIS A 241 6.12 -19.41 -12.71
CA HIS A 241 6.86 -19.43 -13.98
C HIS A 241 8.07 -18.49 -14.18
N ALA A 242 8.96 -18.37 -13.20
CA ALA A 242 10.37 -18.38 -13.58
C ALA A 242 10.72 -19.84 -13.94
N LYS A 243 10.93 -20.12 -15.24
CA LYS A 243 11.56 -21.38 -15.69
C LYS A 243 12.80 -21.61 -14.79
N PRO A 244 13.07 -22.83 -14.30
CA PRO A 244 14.29 -23.08 -13.55
C PRO A 244 15.47 -22.97 -14.50
N ASP A 245 15.92 -21.75 -14.74
CA ASP A 245 17.27 -21.55 -15.20
C ASP A 245 18.18 -21.79 -14.00
N ASN A 246 19.31 -22.45 -14.20
CA ASN A 246 20.17 -23.02 -13.16
C ASN A 246 20.83 -21.99 -12.20
N SER A 247 20.35 -20.75 -12.17
CA SER A 247 20.74 -19.74 -11.18
C SER A 247 19.75 -19.72 -10.03
N GLY A 248 20.20 -20.19 -8.86
CA GLY A 248 19.44 -20.34 -7.61
C GLY A 248 18.25 -19.39 -7.46
N VAL A 249 17.05 -19.95 -7.65
CA VAL A 249 15.77 -19.23 -7.53
C VAL A 249 15.69 -18.62 -6.14
N ARG A 250 15.68 -17.29 -6.05
CA ARG A 250 15.31 -16.60 -4.81
C ARG A 250 13.89 -17.05 -4.46
N LYS A 251 13.75 -17.85 -3.39
CA LYS A 251 12.44 -18.26 -2.87
C LYS A 251 11.69 -17.01 -2.42
N VAL A 252 10.80 -16.48 -3.26
CA VAL A 252 9.92 -15.36 -2.89
C VAL A 252 8.89 -15.89 -1.89
N ALA A 253 8.77 -15.21 -0.74
CA ALA A 253 7.79 -15.59 0.28
C ALA A 253 6.36 -15.54 -0.29
N PRO A 254 5.49 -16.51 0.05
CA PRO A 254 4.13 -16.54 -0.43
C PRO A 254 3.34 -15.30 0.03
N ARG A 255 2.43 -14.85 -0.83
CA ARG A 255 1.53 -13.73 -0.56
C ARG A 255 0.09 -14.17 -0.74
N TYR A 256 -0.80 -13.60 0.05
CA TYR A 256 -2.21 -13.98 0.14
C TYR A 256 -3.09 -12.75 -0.04
N ILE A 257 -4.20 -12.89 -0.76
CA ILE A 257 -5.23 -11.88 -0.88
C ILE A 257 -6.42 -12.31 -0.04
N VAL A 258 -6.80 -11.46 0.92
CA VAL A 258 -8.02 -11.58 1.70
C VAL A 258 -9.01 -10.54 1.19
N THR A 259 -10.18 -10.98 0.75
CA THR A 259 -11.22 -10.08 0.24
C THR A 259 -12.23 -9.82 1.35
N LEU A 260 -12.45 -8.55 1.71
CA LEU A 260 -13.34 -8.15 2.81
C LEU A 260 -14.52 -7.33 2.27
N GLU A 261 -15.66 -7.42 2.94
CA GLU A 261 -16.90 -6.80 2.50
C GLU A 261 -16.81 -5.27 2.47
N THR A 262 -16.14 -4.67 3.46
CA THR A 262 -16.06 -3.22 3.58
C THR A 262 -14.63 -2.72 3.79
N LYS A 263 -14.39 -1.46 3.37
CA LYS A 263 -13.13 -0.76 3.63
C LYS A 263 -12.84 -0.61 5.13
N ALA A 264 -13.86 -0.32 5.93
CA ALA A 264 -13.73 -0.18 7.38
C ALA A 264 -13.24 -1.48 8.01
N GLU A 265 -13.75 -2.61 7.52
CA GLU A 265 -13.30 -3.92 7.96
C GLU A 265 -11.87 -4.25 7.52
N ALA A 266 -11.52 -3.93 6.26
CA ALA A 266 -10.14 -4.05 5.79
C ALA A 266 -9.14 -3.26 6.64
N GLN A 267 -9.52 -2.04 7.06
CA GLN A 267 -8.71 -1.23 7.96
C GLN A 267 -8.58 -1.87 9.35
N ARG A 268 -9.66 -2.42 9.91
CA ARG A 268 -9.61 -3.17 11.18
C ARG A 268 -8.74 -4.41 11.08
N PHE A 269 -8.84 -5.14 9.98
CA PHE A 269 -8.03 -6.33 9.71
C PHE A 269 -6.55 -5.97 9.65
N VAL A 270 -6.19 -4.92 8.91
CA VAL A 270 -4.82 -4.43 8.86
C VAL A 270 -4.34 -3.95 10.22
N GLY A 271 -5.14 -3.18 10.96
CA GLY A 271 -4.76 -2.74 12.32
C GLY A 271 -4.50 -3.91 13.29
N ARG A 272 -5.23 -5.02 13.15
CA ARG A 272 -5.07 -6.21 13.98
C ARG A 272 -3.82 -7.03 13.63
N TRP A 273 -3.55 -7.19 12.34
CA TRP A 273 -2.57 -8.16 11.84
C TRP A 273 -1.25 -7.54 11.40
N HIS A 274 -1.22 -6.27 11.00
CA HIS A 274 0.00 -5.63 10.52
C HIS A 274 1.05 -5.53 11.64
N CYS A 275 2.27 -5.97 11.32
CA CYS A 275 3.41 -6.06 12.24
C CYS A 275 3.14 -6.88 13.52
N SER A 276 2.12 -7.75 13.51
CA SER A 276 1.76 -8.58 14.66
C SER A 276 2.27 -10.02 14.48
N PRO A 277 2.61 -10.72 15.58
CA PRO A 277 2.97 -12.14 15.51
C PRO A 277 1.76 -12.97 15.08
N PHE A 278 1.91 -13.73 13.99
CA PHE A 278 0.86 -14.56 13.42
C PHE A 278 0.92 -15.97 14.00
N ARG A 279 0.11 -16.21 15.03
CA ARG A 279 0.11 -17.49 15.75
C ARG A 279 -0.85 -18.48 15.10
N PHE A 280 -0.36 -19.24 14.12
CA PHE A 280 -1.20 -20.24 13.46
C PHE A 280 -1.15 -21.63 14.12
N ASN A 281 -0.07 -21.96 14.83
CA ASN A 281 -0.03 -23.13 15.70
C ASN A 281 -0.64 -22.79 17.08
N VAL A 282 -1.57 -23.62 17.55
CA VAL A 282 -2.22 -23.50 18.87
C VAL A 282 -1.21 -23.70 20.00
N GLU A 283 -0.26 -24.61 19.81
CA GLU A 283 0.75 -24.96 20.81
C GLU A 283 1.92 -23.96 20.85
N GLY A 284 1.98 -23.04 19.88
CA GLY A 284 3.07 -22.07 19.76
C GLY A 284 4.43 -22.70 19.42
N VAL A 285 4.45 -23.97 19.04
CA VAL A 285 5.65 -24.68 18.60
C VAL A 285 5.83 -24.46 17.11
N TYR A 286 6.98 -23.92 16.73
CA TYR A 286 7.36 -23.67 15.34
C TYR A 286 8.64 -24.46 15.05
N GLU A 287 8.81 -24.86 13.78
CA GLU A 287 10.04 -25.53 13.35
C GLU A 287 11.27 -24.66 13.67
N ASP A 288 12.38 -25.32 14.01
CA ASP A 288 13.68 -24.69 14.29
C ASP A 288 13.72 -23.71 15.48
N SER A 289 12.77 -23.79 16.42
CA SER A 289 12.66 -22.85 17.56
C SER A 289 12.47 -21.39 17.16
N GLU A 290 12.08 -21.13 15.91
CA GLU A 290 11.74 -19.79 15.46
C GLU A 290 10.44 -19.32 16.12
N GLY A 291 10.29 -18.01 16.36
CA GLY A 291 9.04 -17.46 16.88
C GLY A 291 7.91 -17.50 15.82
N PRO A 292 6.67 -17.15 16.19
CA PRO A 292 5.61 -16.96 15.22
C PRO A 292 6.02 -15.93 14.16
N PRO A 293 5.73 -16.17 12.87
CA PRO A 293 6.10 -15.24 11.81
C PRO A 293 5.38 -13.90 12.00
N ARG A 294 6.00 -12.81 11.55
CA ARG A 294 5.38 -11.49 11.64
C ARG A 294 4.48 -11.25 10.43
N ALA A 295 3.19 -11.06 10.67
CA ALA A 295 2.25 -10.71 9.61
C ALA A 295 2.49 -9.27 9.12
N ARG A 296 2.44 -9.11 7.80
CA ARG A 296 2.32 -7.81 7.12
C ARG A 296 1.01 -7.82 6.35
N ALA A 297 0.05 -7.09 6.88
CA ALA A 297 -1.23 -6.86 6.24
C ALA A 297 -1.25 -5.46 5.64
N GLU A 298 -1.68 -5.31 4.40
CA GLU A 298 -1.76 -4.02 3.71
C GLU A 298 -3.08 -3.95 2.95
N VAL A 299 -3.84 -2.88 3.15
CA VAL A 299 -5.06 -2.64 2.36
C VAL A 299 -4.60 -2.40 0.93
N LEU A 300 -4.99 -3.29 0.03
CA LEU A 300 -4.86 -3.09 -1.39
C LEU A 300 -5.95 -2.11 -1.81
N TRP A 301 -5.62 -1.28 -2.79
CA TRP A 301 -6.66 -0.49 -3.46
C TRP A 301 -7.67 -1.48 -4.04
#